data_AF-A0A518AJI3-F1
#
_entry.id   AF-A0A518AJI3-F1
#
_cell.length_a   1.000
_cell.length_b   1.000
_cell.length_c   1.000
_cell.angle_alpha   90.00
_cell.angle_beta   90.00
_cell.angle_gamma   90.00
#
_symmetry.space_group_name_H-M   'P 1'
#
loop_
_entity.id
_entity.type
_entity.pdbx_description
1 polymer ?
#
loop_
_entity_poly.entity_id
_entity_poly.type
_entity_poly.pdbx_seq_one_letter_code
_entity_poly.pdbx_strand_id
1 'polypeptide(L)'
;MYRPLFTEIPTNRDECWARLARFAAFWHGHDGTPVSCGSLVDEVETRLELNLPAAVVEWHERFGRIEHLWCEADYSLAIDNLRVEEGKLVLRSEPMFGGMVEAKWVIPVAELGPDDPPVFFVLGKRQYPCADRFSQFAIYAAMVDTLSTTFPKEIAEVPGVPHPTDGTKMEFPDSFGVIDTEVFEGENWLALVSGNCYIKRRADAQAEIECTKLAAPPQPEPPADDDTPQVWPTPREAAERYVVLKYCIVHAVTSPPRQMLESWMEEWSAYDIAEFNAKGVELRNQLWHVLREMGVWSKLSLRERELITTTMASLTERQQIDMTWRVESAAVLLWALGKLDTLPEFDTRASHDLLKEFPQEATDEFLATATLRPPEELERMRQLAESWHWRSRTRQMQESGEAFPANEALTSIGVNSYADVVRMSAHRLHEAGELKQVIDDDFAAMGKSYQSLDAEEWAVVRSITMERHFALNWLCGYSTDNDWDSTPTDT
;
A
#
# COMPACT_ATOMS: atom_id res chain seq x y z
N MET A 1 -1.67 9.17 35.84
CA MET A 1 -2.76 8.96 34.87
C MET A 1 -2.50 9.95 33.76
N TYR A 2 -2.02 9.45 32.64
CA TYR A 2 -1.82 10.23 31.43
C TYR A 2 -3.12 10.93 31.03
N ARG A 3 -3.03 12.18 30.59
CA ARG A 3 -4.13 12.90 29.95
C ARG A 3 -3.68 13.22 28.52
N PRO A 4 -4.23 12.55 27.49
CA PRO A 4 -3.95 12.88 26.10
C PRO A 4 -4.15 14.37 25.83
N LEU A 5 -3.26 14.95 25.03
CA LEU A 5 -3.35 16.34 24.58
C LEU A 5 -4.50 16.50 23.58
N PHE A 6 -4.76 15.50 22.74
CA PHE A 6 -5.73 15.57 21.65
C PHE A 6 -6.68 14.36 21.64
N THR A 7 -7.69 14.37 22.50
CA THR A 7 -8.84 13.45 22.35
C THR A 7 -9.79 13.92 21.25
N GLU A 8 -9.92 15.24 21.13
CA GLU A 8 -10.68 15.97 20.12
C GLU A 8 -9.89 17.21 19.74
N ILE A 9 -10.03 17.68 18.50
CA ILE A 9 -9.45 18.96 18.07
C ILE A 9 -10.26 20.11 18.71
N PRO A 10 -9.62 21.05 19.45
CA PRO A 10 -10.34 22.19 19.99
C PRO A 10 -11.00 23.02 18.90
N THR A 11 -12.14 23.62 19.24
CA THR A 11 -12.83 24.57 18.35
C THR A 11 -12.39 26.02 18.57
N ASN A 12 -11.65 26.28 19.66
CA ASN A 12 -11.13 27.59 20.04
C ASN A 12 -9.65 27.73 19.67
N ARG A 13 -9.28 28.86 19.05
CA ARG A 13 -7.91 29.19 18.61
C ARG A 13 -6.88 29.19 19.75
N ASP A 14 -7.18 29.86 20.88
CA ASP A 14 -6.25 29.94 22.01
C ASP A 14 -5.99 28.56 22.61
N GLU A 15 -7.03 27.71 22.66
CA GLU A 15 -6.89 26.34 23.11
C GLU A 15 -6.09 25.50 22.11
N CYS A 16 -6.27 25.69 20.81
CA CYS A 16 -5.44 25.04 19.78
C CYS A 16 -3.96 25.36 20.01
N TRP A 17 -3.62 26.64 20.20
CA TRP A 17 -2.24 27.06 20.48
C TRP A 17 -1.71 26.55 21.81
N ALA A 18 -2.53 26.54 22.86
CA ALA A 18 -2.12 26.01 24.16
C ALA A 18 -1.81 24.51 24.08
N ARG A 19 -2.60 23.73 23.34
CA ARG A 19 -2.35 22.29 23.15
C ARG A 19 -1.15 22.03 22.25
N LEU A 20 -1.02 22.78 21.16
CA LEU A 20 0.11 22.66 20.25
C LEU A 20 1.44 23.08 20.92
N ALA A 21 1.44 24.11 21.77
CA ALA A 21 2.59 24.50 22.57
C ALA A 21 3.03 23.38 23.54
N ARG A 22 2.07 22.72 24.20
CA ARG A 22 2.35 21.56 25.06
C ARG A 22 2.89 20.37 24.25
N PHE A 23 2.33 20.14 23.07
CA PHE A 23 2.79 19.11 22.14
C PHE A 23 4.24 19.36 21.70
N ALA A 24 4.53 20.56 21.20
CA ALA A 24 5.87 20.96 20.78
C ALA A 24 6.88 20.93 21.94
N ALA A 25 6.46 21.33 23.15
CA ALA A 25 7.32 21.26 24.35
C ALA A 25 7.72 19.82 24.66
N PHE A 26 6.76 18.90 24.52
CA PHE A 26 6.95 17.50 24.82
C PHE A 26 7.75 16.77 23.73
N TRP A 27 7.43 16.99 22.46
CA TRP A 27 7.99 16.24 21.33
C TRP A 27 9.28 16.82 20.78
N HIS A 28 9.42 18.15 20.81
CA HIS A 28 10.49 18.87 20.14
C HIS A 28 11.31 19.73 21.11
N GLY A 29 10.99 19.68 22.41
CA GLY A 29 11.67 20.47 23.44
C GLY A 29 11.45 21.98 23.32
N HIS A 30 10.42 22.42 22.59
CA HIS A 30 10.14 23.84 22.32
C HIS A 30 8.72 24.22 22.74
N ASP A 31 8.57 25.18 23.64
CA ASP A 31 7.27 25.52 24.25
C ASP A 31 6.38 26.45 23.41
N GLY A 32 6.80 26.79 22.20
CA GLY A 32 6.05 27.64 21.29
C GLY A 32 5.98 29.10 21.76
N THR A 33 6.93 29.53 22.60
CA THR A 33 7.06 30.94 22.99
C THR A 33 7.15 31.82 21.74
N PRO A 34 6.23 32.78 21.52
CA PRO A 34 6.21 33.60 20.32
C PRO A 34 7.50 34.42 20.17
N VAL A 35 8.10 34.35 18.99
CA VAL A 35 9.17 35.25 18.55
C VAL A 35 8.65 36.06 17.39
N SER A 36 8.63 37.39 17.55
CA SER A 36 8.04 38.27 16.53
C SER A 36 8.66 38.03 15.15
N CYS A 37 7.80 37.87 14.16
CA CYS A 37 8.19 37.81 12.76
C CYS A 37 8.55 39.22 12.20
N GLY A 38 8.26 40.29 12.94
CA GLY A 38 8.72 41.66 12.65
C GLY A 38 8.48 42.07 11.19
N SER A 39 9.53 42.58 10.54
CA SER A 39 9.48 43.03 9.14
C SER A 39 9.18 41.92 8.13
N LEU A 40 9.31 40.64 8.51
CA LEU A 40 9.06 39.52 7.60
C LEU A 40 7.58 39.41 7.23
N VAL A 41 6.68 39.70 8.18
CA VAL A 41 5.24 39.75 7.89
C VAL A 41 4.95 40.89 6.92
N ASP A 42 5.47 42.08 7.20
CA ASP A 42 5.29 43.26 6.34
C ASP A 42 5.82 43.00 4.91
N GLU A 43 6.97 42.34 4.78
CA GLU A 43 7.57 41.97 3.50
C GLU A 43 6.70 40.96 2.73
N VAL A 44 6.17 39.94 3.41
CA VAL A 44 5.31 38.93 2.80
C VAL A 44 3.94 39.50 2.44
N GLU A 45 3.30 40.27 3.30
CA GLU A 45 2.03 40.94 3.02
C GLU A 45 2.16 41.90 1.83
N THR A 46 3.27 42.66 1.76
CA THR A 46 3.58 43.52 0.62
C THR A 46 3.77 42.71 -0.65
N ARG A 47 4.50 41.59 -0.58
CA ARG A 47 4.75 40.69 -1.73
C ARG A 47 3.47 40.03 -2.24
N LEU A 48 2.57 39.64 -1.35
CA LEU A 48 1.34 38.93 -1.67
C LEU A 48 0.15 39.86 -1.97
N GLU A 49 0.32 41.17 -1.74
CA GLU A 49 -0.72 42.19 -1.88
C GLU A 49 -1.99 41.87 -1.06
N LEU A 50 -1.80 41.29 0.14
CA LEU A 50 -2.88 40.94 1.08
C LEU A 50 -2.40 41.05 2.53
N ASN A 51 -3.35 41.12 3.46
CA ASN A 51 -3.05 41.00 4.90
C ASN A 51 -3.19 39.53 5.31
N LEU A 52 -2.21 39.01 6.05
CA LEU A 52 -2.25 37.66 6.57
C LEU A 52 -3.22 37.58 7.76
N PRO A 53 -4.02 36.50 7.86
CA PRO A 53 -4.85 36.27 9.04
C PRO A 53 -3.99 36.15 10.29
N ALA A 54 -4.47 36.68 11.42
CA ALA A 54 -3.69 36.70 12.65
C ALA A 54 -3.26 35.28 13.11
N ALA A 55 -4.07 34.25 12.85
CA ALA A 55 -3.72 32.87 13.19
C ALA A 55 -2.53 32.34 12.37
N VAL A 56 -2.40 32.77 11.10
CA VAL A 56 -1.26 32.43 10.24
C VAL A 56 0.00 33.10 10.77
N VAL A 57 -0.08 34.40 11.13
CA VAL A 57 1.04 35.13 11.73
C VAL A 57 1.48 34.48 13.05
N GLU A 58 0.54 34.20 13.95
CA GLU A 58 0.83 33.56 15.24
C GLU A 58 1.48 32.19 15.09
N TRP A 59 1.07 31.39 14.09
CA TRP A 59 1.71 30.13 13.79
C TRP A 59 3.19 30.34 13.45
N HIS A 60 3.52 31.30 12.60
CA HIS A 60 4.91 31.56 12.25
C HIS A 60 5.72 32.14 13.42
N GLU A 61 5.11 32.97 14.26
CA GLU A 61 5.78 33.52 15.45
C GLU A 61 6.08 32.46 16.51
N ARG A 62 5.14 31.54 16.74
CA ARG A 62 5.23 30.52 17.81
C ARG A 62 5.99 29.29 17.37
N PHE A 63 5.68 28.86 16.16
CA PHE A 63 6.07 27.57 15.64
C PHE A 63 7.10 27.81 14.55
N GLY A 64 6.78 28.44 13.42
CA GLY A 64 7.57 28.74 12.18
C GLY A 64 9.09 28.51 12.05
N ARG A 65 9.89 28.40 13.13
CA ARG A 65 11.33 28.09 13.19
C ARG A 65 11.71 26.67 13.71
N ILE A 66 10.77 25.85 14.18
CA ILE A 66 11.00 24.43 14.57
C ILE A 66 10.95 23.53 13.32
N GLU A 67 12.10 23.31 12.68
CA GLU A 67 12.27 22.60 11.40
C GLU A 67 11.53 21.24 11.33
N HIS A 68 11.56 20.43 12.40
CA HIS A 68 10.93 19.10 12.43
C HIS A 68 9.42 19.09 12.74
N LEU A 69 8.80 20.25 12.98
CA LEU A 69 7.36 20.34 13.23
C LEU A 69 6.57 20.65 11.94
N TRP A 70 7.23 21.08 10.84
CA TRP A 70 6.59 21.28 9.51
C TRP A 70 7.52 21.45 8.28
N CYS A 71 8.83 21.18 8.35
CA CYS A 71 9.80 21.61 7.31
C CYS A 71 10.74 20.52 6.73
N GLU A 72 10.55 19.23 7.00
CA GLU A 72 11.49 18.21 6.48
C GLU A 72 11.16 17.64 5.09
N ALA A 73 9.99 17.94 4.55
CA ALA A 73 9.69 17.71 3.13
C ALA A 73 9.43 19.09 2.51
N ASP A 74 10.04 19.43 1.38
CA ASP A 74 10.07 20.74 0.68
C ASP A 74 8.68 21.33 0.26
N TYR A 75 7.66 21.15 1.08
CA TYR A 75 6.23 21.32 0.81
C TYR A 75 5.59 22.35 1.77
N SER A 76 6.41 23.14 2.48
CA SER A 76 6.14 23.67 3.83
C SER A 76 5.32 24.97 3.95
N LEU A 77 4.74 25.12 5.15
CA LEU A 77 4.15 26.33 5.76
C LEU A 77 5.23 27.34 6.21
N ALA A 78 6.32 27.52 5.49
CA ALA A 78 7.26 28.59 5.81
C ALA A 78 6.68 29.93 5.34
N ILE A 79 6.82 30.99 6.14
CA ILE A 79 6.23 32.30 5.83
C ILE A 79 6.73 32.85 4.49
N ASP A 80 7.99 32.55 4.14
CA ASP A 80 8.62 32.93 2.87
C ASP A 80 8.10 32.13 1.67
N ASN A 81 7.52 30.94 1.91
CA ASN A 81 6.96 30.06 0.87
C ASN A 81 5.47 30.30 0.61
N LEU A 82 4.81 31.13 1.43
CA LEU A 82 3.43 31.56 1.19
C LEU A 82 3.34 32.27 -0.16
N ARG A 83 2.32 31.89 -0.94
CA ARG A 83 2.07 32.44 -2.28
C ARG A 83 0.58 32.45 -2.60
N VAL A 84 0.17 33.32 -3.51
CA VAL A 84 -1.20 33.34 -4.01
C VAL A 84 -1.24 32.71 -5.39
N GLU A 85 -2.10 31.71 -5.55
CA GLU A 85 -2.36 31.04 -6.83
C GLU A 85 -3.86 30.98 -7.06
N GLU A 86 -4.32 31.46 -8.22
CA GLU A 86 -5.73 31.42 -8.62
C GLU A 86 -6.70 31.96 -7.55
N GLY A 87 -6.33 33.05 -6.88
CA GLY A 87 -7.13 33.66 -5.83
C GLY A 87 -7.18 32.86 -4.52
N LYS A 88 -6.19 31.99 -4.25
CA LYS A 88 -6.06 31.22 -3.03
C LYS A 88 -4.67 31.42 -2.43
N LEU A 89 -4.60 31.72 -1.13
CA LEU A 89 -3.36 31.71 -0.36
C LEU A 89 -2.96 30.25 -0.14
N VAL A 90 -1.87 29.82 -0.78
CA VAL A 90 -1.33 28.47 -0.65
C VAL A 90 -0.49 28.40 0.61
N LEU A 91 -0.93 27.55 1.53
CA LEU A 91 -0.31 27.32 2.83
C LEU A 91 0.72 26.18 2.77
N ARG A 92 0.36 25.09 2.07
CA ARG A 92 1.16 23.87 1.92
C ARG A 92 0.92 23.30 0.52
N SER A 93 1.94 22.71 -0.09
CA SER A 93 1.88 22.18 -1.46
C SER A 93 2.70 20.91 -1.57
N GLU A 94 2.06 19.79 -1.89
CA GLU A 94 2.68 18.48 -1.91
C GLU A 94 2.47 17.77 -3.26
N PRO A 95 3.54 17.29 -3.92
CA PRO A 95 3.46 16.51 -5.14
C PRO A 95 2.89 15.12 -4.82
N MET A 96 1.76 14.81 -5.42
CA MET A 96 1.18 13.47 -5.43
C MET A 96 1.49 12.74 -6.74
N PHE A 97 1.47 11.41 -6.68
CA PHE A 97 1.70 10.53 -7.84
C PHE A 97 3.03 10.81 -8.55
N GLY A 98 4.11 11.01 -7.79
CA GLY A 98 5.44 11.29 -8.36
C GLY A 98 5.57 12.68 -8.99
N GLY A 99 4.77 13.66 -8.54
CA GLY A 99 4.85 15.05 -9.01
C GLY A 99 3.92 15.41 -10.16
N MET A 100 2.95 14.54 -10.50
CA MET A 100 1.99 14.77 -11.58
C MET A 100 0.83 15.67 -11.19
N VAL A 101 0.41 15.60 -9.93
CA VAL A 101 -0.67 16.41 -9.38
C VAL A 101 -0.18 17.05 -8.10
N GLU A 102 -0.45 18.33 -7.93
CA GLU A 102 -0.10 19.05 -6.73
C GLU A 102 -1.31 19.10 -5.80
N ALA A 103 -1.20 18.48 -4.64
CA ALA A 103 -2.15 18.61 -3.55
C ALA A 103 -1.83 19.88 -2.77
N LYS A 104 -2.83 20.74 -2.55
CA LYS A 104 -2.63 22.05 -1.92
C LYS A 104 -3.56 22.21 -0.74
N TRP A 105 -3.04 22.77 0.34
CA TRP A 105 -3.86 23.29 1.44
C TRP A 105 -3.87 24.80 1.33
N VAL A 106 -5.06 25.37 1.26
CA VAL A 106 -5.24 26.76 0.84
C VAL A 106 -6.30 27.47 1.67
N ILE A 107 -6.19 28.79 1.75
CA ILE A 107 -7.27 29.67 2.19
C ILE A 107 -7.70 30.50 0.96
N PRO A 108 -8.95 30.41 0.49
CA PRO A 108 -9.44 31.30 -0.55
C PRO A 108 -9.24 32.77 -0.15
N VAL A 109 -8.75 33.62 -1.05
CA VAL A 109 -8.50 35.05 -0.74
C VAL A 109 -9.78 35.75 -0.29
N ALA A 110 -10.94 35.32 -0.81
CA ALA A 110 -12.26 35.80 -0.39
C ALA A 110 -12.62 35.45 1.07
N GLU A 111 -11.93 34.49 1.68
CA GLU A 111 -12.19 33.97 3.02
C GLU A 111 -11.11 34.39 4.04
N LEU A 112 -10.18 35.29 3.68
CA LEU A 112 -9.13 35.80 4.58
C LEU A 112 -9.64 36.79 5.64
N GLY A 113 -10.92 37.18 5.59
CA GLY A 113 -11.49 38.20 6.48
C GLY A 113 -11.45 37.86 7.98
N PRO A 114 -11.73 36.62 8.43
CA PRO A 114 -11.61 36.23 9.82
C PRO A 114 -10.15 36.13 10.29
N ASP A 115 -9.91 36.41 11.57
CA ASP A 115 -8.58 36.27 12.16
C ASP A 115 -8.05 34.82 12.13
N ASP A 116 -8.93 33.84 11.98
CA ASP A 116 -8.66 32.39 11.96
C ASP A 116 -9.59 31.71 10.94
N PRO A 117 -9.23 31.78 9.64
CA PRO A 117 -10.10 31.40 8.53
C PRO A 117 -10.10 29.88 8.29
N PRO A 118 -11.07 29.35 7.53
CA PRO A 118 -11.10 27.94 7.16
C PRO A 118 -9.99 27.59 6.16
N VAL A 119 -9.56 26.33 6.20
CA VAL A 119 -8.57 25.75 5.29
C VAL A 119 -9.27 24.74 4.39
N PHE A 120 -8.93 24.77 3.12
CA PHE A 120 -9.43 23.84 2.11
C PHE A 120 -8.30 22.99 1.54
N PHE A 121 -8.63 21.75 1.23
CA PHE A 121 -7.78 20.86 0.47
C PHE A 121 -8.15 20.94 -1.01
N VAL A 122 -7.16 21.14 -1.87
CA VAL A 122 -7.32 21.22 -3.32
C VAL A 122 -6.53 20.13 -3.99
N LEU A 123 -7.20 19.37 -4.86
CA LEU A 123 -6.60 18.36 -5.70
C LEU A 123 -7.09 18.54 -7.14
N GLY A 124 -6.17 18.92 -8.04
CA GLY A 124 -6.55 19.37 -9.38
C GLY A 124 -7.45 20.61 -9.30
N LYS A 125 -8.66 20.54 -9.90
CA LYS A 125 -9.67 21.63 -9.84
C LYS A 125 -10.68 21.47 -8.69
N ARG A 126 -10.62 20.36 -7.95
CA ARG A 126 -11.59 20.08 -6.87
C ARG A 126 -11.09 20.68 -5.55
N GLN A 127 -12.02 21.28 -4.82
CA GLN A 127 -11.78 21.87 -3.51
C GLN A 127 -12.70 21.20 -2.50
N TYR A 128 -12.12 20.76 -1.39
CA TYR A 128 -12.79 20.11 -0.28
C TYR A 128 -12.56 20.95 0.98
N PRO A 129 -13.55 21.13 1.86
CA PRO A 129 -13.28 21.59 3.21
C PRO A 129 -12.19 20.70 3.82
N CYS A 130 -11.28 21.29 4.59
CA CYS A 130 -10.24 20.55 5.32
C CYS A 130 -10.31 20.84 6.82
N ALA A 131 -10.41 22.12 7.20
CA ALA A 131 -10.63 22.53 8.58
C ALA A 131 -11.46 23.82 8.61
N ASP A 132 -12.32 23.96 9.61
CA ASP A 132 -13.13 25.18 9.78
C ASP A 132 -12.28 26.38 10.23
N ARG A 133 -11.07 26.11 10.73
CA ARG A 133 -10.12 27.10 11.24
C ARG A 133 -8.68 26.69 10.94
N PHE A 134 -7.84 27.67 10.62
CA PHE A 134 -6.41 27.46 10.41
C PHE A 134 -5.72 26.91 11.67
N SER A 135 -6.10 27.36 12.86
CA SER A 135 -5.52 26.83 14.11
C SER A 135 -5.79 25.33 14.33
N GLN A 136 -6.87 24.79 13.76
CA GLN A 136 -7.19 23.36 13.79
C GLN A 136 -6.34 22.59 12.78
N PHE A 137 -6.23 23.11 11.56
CA PHE A 137 -5.35 22.57 10.53
C PHE A 137 -3.89 22.51 11.01
N ALA A 138 -3.42 23.52 11.75
CA ALA A 138 -2.08 23.57 12.31
C ALA A 138 -1.76 22.42 13.27
N ILE A 139 -2.72 21.95 14.07
CA ILE A 139 -2.55 20.75 14.92
C ILE A 139 -2.36 19.50 14.06
N TYR A 140 -3.21 19.33 13.06
CA TYR A 140 -3.13 18.20 12.12
C TYR A 140 -1.77 18.17 11.41
N ALA A 141 -1.36 19.30 10.81
CA ALA A 141 -0.09 19.41 10.09
C ALA A 141 1.10 19.07 11.00
N ALA A 142 1.13 19.64 12.22
CA ALA A 142 2.19 19.40 13.19
C ALA A 142 2.30 17.93 13.61
N MET A 143 1.17 17.24 13.80
CA MET A 143 1.14 15.83 14.19
C MET A 143 1.55 14.91 13.03
N VAL A 144 1.02 15.15 11.84
CA VAL A 144 1.36 14.38 10.64
C VAL A 144 2.84 14.52 10.32
N ASP A 145 3.40 15.73 10.33
CA ASP A 145 4.82 15.92 10.02
C ASP A 145 5.72 15.33 11.13
N THR A 146 5.32 15.40 12.41
CA THR A 146 6.01 14.69 13.51
C THR A 146 6.01 13.16 13.32
N LEU A 147 5.02 12.59 12.65
CA LEU A 147 4.96 11.17 12.29
C LEU A 147 5.70 10.86 10.97
N SER A 148 5.83 11.84 10.08
CA SER A 148 6.40 11.71 8.73
C SER A 148 7.94 11.90 8.67
N THR A 149 8.50 12.66 9.61
CA THR A 149 9.94 13.06 9.71
C THR A 149 10.93 11.90 9.91
N THR A 150 10.45 10.66 10.03
CA THR A 150 11.30 9.46 9.99
C THR A 150 10.46 8.31 9.44
N PHE A 151 10.17 8.32 8.14
CA PHE A 151 9.92 7.07 7.43
C PHE A 151 11.25 6.30 7.39
N PRO A 152 11.47 5.24 8.21
CA PRO A 152 12.31 4.16 7.70
C PRO A 152 11.64 3.69 6.41
N LYS A 153 12.44 3.41 5.38
CA LYS A 153 12.00 2.84 4.09
C LYS A 153 11.37 1.44 4.22
N GLU A 154 11.05 1.01 5.43
CA GLU A 154 10.58 -0.30 5.83
C GLU A 154 9.38 -0.08 6.78
N ILE A 155 8.17 -0.16 6.24
CA ILE A 155 6.96 -0.40 7.03
C ILE A 155 6.59 -1.85 6.73
N ALA A 156 6.76 -2.73 7.72
CA ALA A 156 6.29 -4.10 7.63
C ALA A 156 4.86 -4.16 8.20
N GLU A 157 3.91 -4.67 7.41
CA GLU A 157 2.60 -5.05 7.93
C GLU A 157 2.75 -6.21 8.93
N VAL A 158 2.13 -6.07 10.09
CA VAL A 158 1.96 -7.17 11.05
C VAL A 158 0.47 -7.55 11.04
N PRO A 159 0.09 -8.71 10.50
CA PRO A 159 -1.28 -9.19 10.56
C PRO A 159 -1.72 -9.39 12.02
N GLY A 160 -2.82 -8.75 12.42
CA GLY A 160 -3.45 -8.98 13.71
C GLY A 160 -2.90 -8.20 14.90
N VAL A 161 -2.18 -7.09 14.70
CA VAL A 161 -1.88 -6.20 15.83
C VAL A 161 -3.16 -5.45 16.20
N PRO A 162 -3.68 -5.62 17.43
CA PRO A 162 -4.83 -4.84 17.86
C PRO A 162 -4.49 -3.34 17.80
N HIS A 163 -5.47 -2.49 17.48
CA HIS A 163 -5.35 -1.04 17.72
C HIS A 163 -4.68 -0.79 19.07
N PRO A 164 -3.83 0.24 19.22
CA PRO A 164 -3.19 0.53 20.50
C PRO A 164 -4.23 0.59 21.62
N THR A 165 -4.31 -0.46 22.44
CA THR A 165 -5.35 -0.58 23.49
C THR A 165 -5.05 0.31 24.70
N ASP A 166 -3.83 0.85 24.75
CA ASP A 166 -3.29 1.74 25.76
C ASP A 166 -3.22 3.22 25.31
N GLY A 167 -3.73 3.53 24.11
CA GLY A 167 -3.77 4.88 23.55
C GLY A 167 -5.18 5.44 23.42
N THR A 168 -5.29 6.76 23.30
CA THR A 168 -6.57 7.42 23.00
C THR A 168 -6.63 7.78 21.52
N LYS A 169 -7.67 7.30 20.82
CA LYS A 169 -7.96 7.70 19.44
C LYS A 169 -8.35 9.18 19.42
N MET A 170 -7.77 9.91 18.50
CA MET A 170 -8.11 11.30 18.24
C MET A 170 -9.27 11.37 17.25
N GLU A 171 -10.30 12.13 17.59
CA GLU A 171 -11.40 12.42 16.68
C GLU A 171 -11.11 13.69 15.87
N PHE A 172 -11.15 13.56 14.54
CA PHE A 172 -11.03 14.67 13.60
C PHE A 172 -12.43 15.21 13.23
N PRO A 173 -12.58 16.52 12.99
CA PRO A 173 -13.81 17.08 12.45
C PRO A 173 -14.21 16.43 11.11
N ASP A 174 -15.52 16.31 10.85
CA ASP A 174 -16.07 15.79 9.58
C ASP A 174 -15.53 16.54 8.34
N SER A 175 -15.08 17.78 8.53
CA SER A 175 -14.45 18.60 7.50
C SER A 175 -13.06 18.12 7.07
N PHE A 176 -12.41 17.16 7.74
CA PHE A 176 -11.13 16.54 7.30
C PHE A 176 -11.34 15.43 6.26
N GLY A 177 -12.35 15.55 5.41
CA GLY A 177 -12.72 14.55 4.42
C GLY A 177 -11.53 14.11 3.55
N VAL A 178 -11.37 12.80 3.40
CA VAL A 178 -10.39 12.09 2.54
C VAL A 178 -9.03 11.76 3.19
N ILE A 179 -8.99 11.41 4.48
CA ILE A 179 -7.80 10.77 5.05
C ILE A 179 -8.22 9.49 5.79
N ASP A 180 -7.96 8.33 5.20
CA ASP A 180 -8.13 7.00 5.80
C ASP A 180 -7.01 6.76 6.84
N THR A 181 -6.91 7.67 7.81
CA THR A 181 -5.81 7.71 8.77
C THR A 181 -6.32 8.08 10.16
N GLU A 182 -6.15 7.17 11.10
CA GLU A 182 -6.46 7.39 12.51
C GLU A 182 -5.19 7.76 13.27
N VAL A 183 -5.28 8.68 14.21
CA VAL A 183 -4.14 9.04 15.07
C VAL A 183 -4.43 8.68 16.50
N PHE A 184 -3.48 8.03 17.17
CA PHE A 184 -3.55 7.61 18.56
C PHE A 184 -2.46 8.31 19.37
N GLU A 185 -2.79 8.67 20.60
CA GLU A 185 -1.87 9.31 21.53
C GLU A 185 -1.80 8.50 22.84
N GLY A 186 -0.58 8.15 23.26
CA GLY A 186 -0.29 7.52 24.55
C GLY A 186 0.73 8.32 25.36
N GLU A 187 1.06 7.84 26.57
CA GLU A 187 1.76 8.65 27.61
C GLU A 187 3.09 9.27 27.17
N ASN A 188 3.76 8.64 26.21
CA ASN A 188 5.02 9.09 25.65
C ASN A 188 5.19 8.70 24.18
N TRP A 189 4.07 8.49 23.48
CA TRP A 189 4.08 8.01 22.11
C TRP A 189 2.91 8.52 21.29
N LEU A 190 3.11 8.63 19.98
CA LEU A 190 2.07 8.86 18.98
C LEU A 190 2.01 7.67 18.03
N ALA A 191 0.82 7.35 17.54
CA ALA A 191 0.68 6.40 16.44
C ALA A 191 -0.24 6.89 15.33
N LEU A 192 0.10 6.55 14.09
CA LEU A 192 -0.69 6.79 12.89
C LEU A 192 -1.12 5.44 12.34
N VAL A 193 -2.42 5.17 12.25
CA VAL A 193 -3.00 3.95 11.70
C VAL A 193 -3.61 4.27 10.34
N SER A 194 -3.29 3.53 9.30
CA SER A 194 -3.96 3.64 7.99
C SER A 194 -4.16 2.23 7.44
N GLY A 195 -5.42 1.85 7.19
CA GLY A 195 -5.78 0.47 6.89
C GLY A 195 -5.33 -0.48 8.01
N ASN A 196 -4.53 -1.50 7.67
CA ASN A 196 -4.00 -2.50 8.61
C ASN A 196 -2.57 -2.19 9.10
N CYS A 197 -2.03 -1.01 8.79
CA CYS A 197 -0.72 -0.56 9.24
C CYS A 197 -0.86 0.45 10.37
N TYR A 198 0.10 0.46 11.31
CA TYR A 198 0.32 1.64 12.12
C TYR A 198 1.79 1.92 12.39
N ILE A 199 2.14 3.20 12.47
CA ILE A 199 3.45 3.69 12.89
C ILE A 199 3.30 4.12 14.34
N LYS A 200 4.18 3.71 15.25
CA LYS A 200 4.22 4.19 16.64
C LYS A 200 5.58 4.79 16.94
N ARG A 201 5.62 6.05 17.37
CA ARG A 201 6.84 6.78 17.71
C ARG A 201 6.83 7.11 19.19
N ARG A 202 7.98 7.01 19.87
CA ARG A 202 8.17 7.48 21.25
C ARG A 202 8.89 8.83 21.27
N ALA A 203 8.61 9.66 22.28
CA ALA A 203 9.19 10.99 22.40
C ALA A 203 10.71 10.99 22.71
N ASP A 204 11.26 9.90 23.26
CA ASP A 204 12.64 9.78 23.75
C ASP A 204 13.57 8.90 22.88
N ALA A 205 13.08 8.31 21.77
CA ALA A 205 13.83 7.35 20.96
C ALA A 205 13.57 7.50 19.44
N GLN A 206 14.51 7.00 18.62
CA GLN A 206 14.25 6.69 17.21
C GLN A 206 13.14 5.62 17.13
N ALA A 207 12.27 5.70 16.12
CA ALA A 207 11.08 4.85 15.96
C ALA A 207 11.39 3.36 16.20
N GLU A 208 10.66 2.72 17.12
CA GLU A 208 10.72 1.26 17.33
C GLU A 208 9.68 0.58 16.42
N ILE A 209 10.15 -0.25 15.48
CA ILE A 209 9.31 -1.21 14.76
C ILE A 209 9.44 -2.55 15.51
N GLU A 210 8.42 -2.96 16.27
CA GLU A 210 8.41 -4.28 16.94
C GLU A 210 7.78 -5.35 16.04
N CYS A 211 8.54 -6.42 15.74
CA CYS A 211 8.11 -7.61 14.99
C CYS A 211 8.81 -8.86 15.57
N THR A 212 8.13 -10.00 15.77
CA THR A 212 8.73 -11.20 16.43
C THR A 212 8.40 -12.54 15.78
N LYS A 213 9.44 -13.35 15.51
CA LYS A 213 9.49 -14.69 14.86
C LYS A 213 9.36 -15.86 15.86
N LEU A 214 8.84 -17.02 15.41
CA LEU A 214 9.01 -18.33 16.07
C LEU A 214 9.36 -19.45 15.06
N ALA A 215 10.24 -20.37 15.47
CA ALA A 215 10.84 -21.43 14.64
C ALA A 215 10.11 -22.79 14.77
N ALA A 216 10.20 -23.63 13.73
CA ALA A 216 9.56 -24.95 13.66
C ALA A 216 10.57 -26.12 13.46
N PRO A 217 10.25 -27.36 13.91
CA PRO A 217 11.09 -28.55 13.81
C PRO A 217 10.79 -29.41 12.55
N PRO A 218 11.59 -30.45 12.25
CA PRO A 218 11.61 -31.10 10.93
C PRO A 218 10.64 -32.29 10.80
N GLN A 219 10.24 -32.58 9.56
CA GLN A 219 9.47 -33.76 9.15
C GLN A 219 9.92 -34.28 7.76
N PRO A 220 9.57 -35.55 7.41
CA PRO A 220 10.25 -36.38 6.41
C PRO A 220 9.65 -36.36 4.99
N GLU A 221 10.35 -37.05 4.07
CA GLU A 221 10.28 -37.00 2.60
C GLU A 221 8.99 -37.54 1.92
N PRO A 222 8.64 -37.04 0.71
CA PRO A 222 7.44 -37.41 -0.05
C PRO A 222 7.71 -38.45 -1.18
N PRO A 223 6.66 -39.09 -1.74
CA PRO A 223 6.77 -39.96 -2.92
C PRO A 223 6.38 -39.28 -4.27
N ALA A 224 6.92 -39.83 -5.38
CA ALA A 224 6.83 -39.43 -6.80
C ALA A 224 5.50 -39.87 -7.50
N ASP A 225 5.11 -39.52 -8.75
CA ASP A 225 5.80 -39.11 -10.01
C ASP A 225 4.75 -38.68 -11.09
N ASP A 226 5.12 -37.90 -12.12
CA ASP A 226 4.60 -37.99 -13.52
C ASP A 226 5.64 -37.40 -14.52
N ASP A 227 5.76 -38.02 -15.69
CA ASP A 227 7.02 -38.29 -16.42
C ASP A 227 7.20 -37.44 -17.71
N THR A 228 6.91 -36.14 -17.64
CA THR A 228 7.50 -35.15 -18.57
C THR A 228 8.71 -34.52 -17.89
N PRO A 229 9.88 -34.36 -18.56
CA PRO A 229 11.03 -33.72 -17.93
C PRO A 229 10.67 -32.27 -17.64
N GLN A 230 10.27 -32.04 -16.41
CA GLN A 230 9.87 -30.76 -15.87
C GLN A 230 11.08 -29.84 -15.97
N VAL A 231 10.97 -28.76 -16.77
CA VAL A 231 12.08 -27.82 -16.92
C VAL A 231 11.92 -26.75 -15.87
N TRP A 232 12.63 -26.91 -14.77
CA TRP A 232 12.62 -25.94 -13.68
C TRP A 232 13.37 -24.67 -14.11
N PRO A 233 12.82 -23.47 -13.86
CA PRO A 233 13.57 -22.24 -14.07
C PRO A 233 14.80 -22.21 -13.18
N THR A 234 15.91 -21.72 -13.73
CA THR A 234 17.12 -21.45 -12.95
C THR A 234 16.87 -20.33 -11.93
N PRO A 235 17.68 -20.24 -10.84
CA PRO A 235 17.56 -19.13 -9.90
C PRO A 235 17.66 -17.74 -10.55
N ARG A 236 18.51 -17.63 -11.57
CA ARG A 236 18.63 -16.41 -12.37
C ARG A 236 17.35 -16.10 -13.14
N GLU A 237 16.73 -17.09 -13.78
CA GLU A 237 15.48 -16.88 -14.51
C GLU A 237 14.32 -16.49 -13.59
N ALA A 238 14.24 -17.07 -12.39
CA ALA A 238 13.27 -16.66 -11.38
C ALA A 238 13.50 -15.20 -10.92
N ALA A 239 14.75 -14.80 -10.71
CA ALA A 239 15.10 -13.43 -10.38
C ALA A 239 14.79 -12.44 -11.53
N GLU A 240 15.12 -12.80 -12.77
CA GLU A 240 14.77 -12.03 -13.97
C GLU A 240 13.25 -11.87 -14.11
N ARG A 241 12.48 -12.94 -13.86
CA ARG A 241 11.01 -12.90 -13.88
C ARG A 241 10.45 -11.98 -12.81
N TYR A 242 10.99 -12.02 -11.58
CA TYR A 242 10.58 -11.08 -10.52
C TYR A 242 10.82 -9.63 -10.95
N VAL A 243 11.99 -9.32 -11.52
CA VAL A 243 12.31 -7.97 -12.01
C VAL A 243 11.29 -7.55 -13.07
N VAL A 244 10.95 -8.40 -14.03
CA VAL A 244 9.92 -8.06 -15.03
C VAL A 244 8.58 -7.76 -14.37
N LEU A 245 8.08 -8.65 -13.50
CA LEU A 245 6.80 -8.45 -12.82
C LEU A 245 6.79 -7.17 -12.00
N LYS A 246 7.89 -6.86 -11.30
CA LYS A 246 8.02 -5.63 -10.52
C LYS A 246 7.72 -4.40 -11.37
N TYR A 247 8.29 -4.29 -12.56
CA TYR A 247 8.09 -3.12 -13.42
C TYR A 247 6.68 -3.11 -14.05
N CYS A 248 6.10 -4.27 -14.37
CA CYS A 248 4.70 -4.37 -14.78
C CYS A 248 3.73 -3.89 -13.69
N ILE A 249 3.96 -4.29 -12.44
CA ILE A 249 3.14 -3.88 -11.30
C ILE A 249 3.33 -2.39 -11.03
N VAL A 250 4.57 -1.88 -11.02
CA VAL A 250 4.88 -0.45 -10.86
C VAL A 250 4.16 0.40 -11.92
N HIS A 251 4.17 -0.02 -13.18
CA HIS A 251 3.43 0.66 -14.26
C HIS A 251 1.93 0.75 -13.97
N ALA A 252 1.34 -0.32 -13.42
CA ALA A 252 -0.09 -0.39 -13.12
C ALA A 252 -0.49 0.44 -11.89
N VAL A 253 0.28 0.36 -10.79
CA VAL A 253 -0.04 1.08 -9.53
C VAL A 253 0.28 2.57 -9.60
N THR A 254 1.23 2.99 -10.44
CA THR A 254 1.54 4.41 -10.63
C THR A 254 0.63 5.07 -11.66
N SER A 255 -0.13 4.28 -12.43
CA SER A 255 -1.17 4.79 -13.31
C SER A 255 -2.43 5.13 -12.51
N PRO A 256 -3.08 6.28 -12.72
CA PRO A 256 -4.36 6.58 -12.08
C PRO A 256 -5.43 5.54 -12.45
N PRO A 257 -6.39 5.22 -11.56
CA PRO A 257 -7.52 4.36 -11.90
C PRO A 257 -8.28 4.91 -13.13
N ARG A 258 -8.61 4.04 -14.08
CA ARG A 258 -9.15 4.46 -15.38
C ARG A 258 -10.40 5.35 -15.27
N GLN A 259 -11.33 4.98 -14.41
CA GLN A 259 -12.58 5.73 -14.19
C GLN A 259 -12.32 7.13 -13.63
N MET A 260 -11.33 7.26 -12.75
CA MET A 260 -10.93 8.54 -12.17
C MET A 260 -10.25 9.42 -13.23
N LEU A 261 -9.37 8.84 -14.04
CA LEU A 261 -8.73 9.55 -15.15
C LEU A 261 -9.75 10.05 -16.18
N GLU A 262 -10.73 9.24 -16.55
CA GLU A 262 -11.79 9.64 -17.48
C GLU A 262 -12.57 10.84 -16.95
N SER A 263 -12.97 10.82 -15.66
CA SER A 263 -13.62 11.96 -15.02
C SER A 263 -12.75 13.21 -15.02
N TRP A 264 -11.43 13.09 -14.86
CA TRP A 264 -10.53 14.25 -14.92
C TRP A 264 -10.40 14.80 -16.34
N MET A 265 -10.23 13.92 -17.33
CA MET A 265 -10.02 14.30 -18.72
C MET A 265 -11.23 15.01 -19.34
N GLU A 266 -12.45 14.75 -18.85
CA GLU A 266 -13.66 15.49 -19.26
C GLU A 266 -13.58 17.00 -18.94
N GLU A 267 -12.85 17.36 -17.88
CA GLU A 267 -12.73 18.74 -17.39
C GLU A 267 -11.42 19.44 -17.86
N TRP A 268 -10.59 18.72 -18.61
CA TRP A 268 -9.29 19.18 -19.07
C TRP A 268 -9.38 19.88 -20.43
N SER A 269 -8.51 20.86 -20.65
CA SER A 269 -8.38 21.46 -21.98
C SER A 269 -7.64 20.50 -22.92
N ALA A 270 -7.74 20.75 -24.24
CA ALA A 270 -6.97 20.00 -25.22
C ALA A 270 -5.44 20.13 -25.00
N TYR A 271 -4.98 21.24 -24.41
CA TYR A 271 -3.60 21.44 -24.03
C TYR A 271 -3.20 20.53 -22.87
N ASP A 272 -3.99 20.50 -21.79
CA ASP A 272 -3.71 19.67 -20.59
C ASP A 272 -3.70 18.18 -20.95
N ILE A 273 -4.62 17.73 -21.82
CA ILE A 273 -4.65 16.35 -22.34
C ILE A 273 -3.38 16.04 -23.15
N ALA A 274 -2.93 16.97 -23.99
CA ALA A 274 -1.71 16.79 -24.78
C ALA A 274 -0.46 16.74 -23.90
N GLU A 275 -0.38 17.60 -22.89
CA GLU A 275 0.71 17.64 -21.90
C GLU A 275 0.75 16.35 -21.07
N PHE A 276 -0.40 15.91 -20.54
CA PHE A 276 -0.52 14.66 -19.80
C PHE A 276 -0.09 13.45 -20.64
N ASN A 277 -0.55 13.37 -21.90
CA ASN A 277 -0.15 12.30 -22.81
C ASN A 277 1.36 12.31 -23.10
N ALA A 278 1.95 13.48 -23.34
CA ALA A 278 3.38 13.63 -23.56
C ALA A 278 4.19 13.16 -22.32
N LYS A 279 3.76 13.56 -21.12
CA LYS A 279 4.37 13.12 -19.86
C LYS A 279 4.21 11.61 -19.64
N GLY A 280 3.05 11.06 -19.96
CA GLY A 280 2.79 9.62 -19.89
C GLY A 280 3.73 8.82 -20.80
N VAL A 281 4.04 9.32 -22.00
CA VAL A 281 5.04 8.70 -22.90
C VAL A 281 6.45 8.80 -22.32
N GLU A 282 6.82 9.96 -21.77
CA GLU A 282 8.12 10.17 -21.15
C GLU A 282 8.37 9.19 -20.00
N LEU A 283 7.43 9.11 -19.05
CA LEU A 283 7.53 8.25 -17.87
C LEU A 283 7.51 6.77 -18.21
N ARG A 284 6.64 6.36 -19.15
CA ARG A 284 6.66 5.00 -19.69
C ARG A 284 8.03 4.65 -20.26
N ASN A 285 8.61 5.54 -21.08
CA ASN A 285 9.92 5.29 -21.68
C ASN A 285 11.02 5.21 -20.61
N GLN A 286 10.99 6.08 -19.60
CA GLN A 286 11.94 6.06 -18.47
C GLN A 286 11.83 4.75 -17.67
N LEU A 287 10.62 4.34 -17.30
CA LEU A 287 10.37 3.11 -16.55
C LEU A 287 10.93 1.88 -17.27
N TRP A 288 10.62 1.73 -18.56
CA TRP A 288 11.02 0.56 -19.33
C TRP A 288 12.47 0.61 -19.84
N HIS A 289 13.09 1.78 -19.90
CA HIS A 289 14.52 1.91 -20.23
C HIS A 289 15.38 1.10 -19.26
N VAL A 290 15.01 1.09 -17.98
CA VAL A 290 15.74 0.38 -16.93
C VAL A 290 15.86 -1.13 -17.21
N LEU A 291 14.81 -1.77 -17.73
CA LEU A 291 14.87 -3.19 -18.11
C LEU A 291 15.87 -3.48 -19.24
N ARG A 292 16.14 -2.50 -20.11
CA ARG A 292 17.16 -2.62 -21.16
C ARG A 292 18.56 -2.52 -20.59
N GLU A 293 18.78 -1.58 -19.67
CA GLU A 293 20.07 -1.41 -18.98
C GLU A 293 20.43 -2.64 -18.16
N MET A 294 19.45 -3.25 -17.50
CA MET A 294 19.63 -4.50 -16.74
C MET A 294 19.81 -5.76 -17.61
N GLY A 295 19.63 -5.66 -18.94
CA GLY A 295 19.68 -6.81 -19.84
C GLY A 295 18.50 -7.80 -19.70
N VAL A 296 17.45 -7.45 -18.96
CA VAL A 296 16.27 -8.30 -18.70
C VAL A 296 15.18 -8.12 -19.77
N TRP A 297 15.30 -7.11 -20.65
CA TRP A 297 14.33 -6.82 -21.72
C TRP A 297 13.91 -8.03 -22.55
N SER A 298 14.82 -8.97 -22.83
CA SER A 298 14.55 -10.16 -23.63
C SER A 298 13.59 -11.15 -22.95
N LYS A 299 13.40 -11.03 -21.62
CA LYS A 299 12.60 -11.92 -20.78
C LYS A 299 11.13 -11.53 -20.68
N LEU A 300 10.75 -10.38 -21.22
CA LEU A 300 9.35 -9.96 -21.36
C LEU A 300 8.57 -11.00 -22.17
N SER A 301 7.49 -11.51 -21.56
CA SER A 301 6.48 -12.37 -22.17
C SER A 301 5.70 -11.62 -23.26
N LEU A 302 4.84 -12.33 -24.00
CA LEU A 302 4.05 -11.69 -25.06
C LEU A 302 3.07 -10.68 -24.49
N ARG A 303 2.38 -11.03 -23.39
CA ARG A 303 1.45 -10.12 -22.70
C ARG A 303 2.17 -8.90 -22.11
N GLU A 304 3.36 -9.11 -21.54
CA GLU A 304 4.16 -8.01 -20.98
C GLU A 304 4.67 -7.07 -22.08
N ARG A 305 5.00 -7.60 -23.28
CA ARG A 305 5.36 -6.79 -24.45
C ARG A 305 4.21 -5.93 -24.97
N GLU A 306 2.96 -6.36 -24.79
CA GLU A 306 1.80 -5.52 -25.09
C GLU A 306 1.70 -4.39 -24.05
N LEU A 307 1.88 -4.72 -22.76
CA LEU A 307 1.81 -3.75 -21.66
C LEU A 307 2.81 -2.60 -21.83
N ILE A 308 4.06 -2.88 -22.20
CA ILE A 308 5.09 -1.82 -22.36
C ILE A 308 4.74 -0.78 -23.44
N THR A 309 3.82 -1.08 -24.36
CA THR A 309 3.38 -0.11 -25.37
C THR A 309 2.38 0.89 -24.81
N THR A 310 1.72 0.54 -23.69
CA THR A 310 0.71 1.38 -23.04
C THR A 310 1.33 2.51 -22.23
N THR A 311 0.63 3.64 -22.18
CA THR A 311 0.89 4.74 -21.23
C THR A 311 -0.17 4.69 -20.13
N MET A 312 0.00 5.45 -19.06
CA MET A 312 -1.06 5.66 -18.06
C MET A 312 -2.40 6.15 -18.67
N ALA A 313 -2.36 6.84 -19.81
CA ALA A 313 -3.55 7.30 -20.52
C ALA A 313 -4.24 6.21 -21.36
N SER A 314 -3.50 5.16 -21.75
CA SER A 314 -4.00 4.09 -22.64
C SER A 314 -4.06 2.72 -21.96
N LEU A 315 -3.61 2.61 -20.71
CA LEU A 315 -3.74 1.41 -19.90
C LEU A 315 -5.21 1.17 -19.60
N THR A 316 -5.72 0.00 -19.97
CA THR A 316 -7.13 -0.35 -19.71
C THR A 316 -7.31 -0.74 -18.25
N GLU A 317 -8.54 -0.58 -17.73
CA GLU A 317 -8.89 -1.00 -16.37
C GLU A 317 -8.57 -2.48 -16.14
N ARG A 318 -8.91 -3.35 -17.09
CA ARG A 318 -8.59 -4.78 -17.00
C ARG A 318 -7.08 -5.04 -16.92
N GLN A 319 -6.28 -4.41 -17.79
CA GLN A 319 -4.82 -4.54 -17.73
C GLN A 319 -4.27 -4.04 -16.40
N GLN A 320 -4.81 -2.94 -15.87
CA GLN A 320 -4.40 -2.40 -14.58
C GLN A 320 -4.69 -3.40 -13.45
N ILE A 321 -5.93 -3.91 -13.37
CA ILE A 321 -6.33 -4.91 -12.37
C ILE A 321 -5.46 -6.17 -12.49
N ASP A 322 -5.35 -6.75 -13.69
CA ASP A 322 -4.58 -7.98 -13.93
C ASP A 322 -3.11 -7.80 -13.50
N MET A 323 -2.52 -6.63 -13.75
CA MET A 323 -1.13 -6.35 -13.34
C MET A 323 -0.98 -6.08 -11.85
N THR A 324 -1.93 -5.43 -11.18
CA THR A 324 -1.86 -5.24 -9.73
C THR A 324 -1.90 -6.57 -8.97
N TRP A 325 -2.70 -7.54 -9.44
CA TRP A 325 -2.73 -8.88 -8.86
C TRP A 325 -1.43 -9.67 -9.02
N ARG A 326 -0.56 -9.32 -9.98
CA ARG A 326 0.77 -9.95 -10.11
C ARG A 326 1.68 -9.70 -8.91
N VAL A 327 1.31 -8.82 -7.97
CA VAL A 327 1.99 -8.69 -6.67
C VAL A 327 2.04 -10.02 -5.92
N GLU A 328 1.01 -10.86 -6.03
CA GLU A 328 0.98 -12.20 -5.42
C GLU A 328 2.00 -13.15 -6.07
N SER A 329 2.09 -13.11 -7.41
CA SER A 329 3.12 -13.83 -8.16
C SER A 329 4.53 -13.35 -7.79
N ALA A 330 4.71 -12.03 -7.63
CA ALA A 330 5.98 -11.45 -7.22
C ALA A 330 6.38 -11.86 -5.79
N ALA A 331 5.42 -11.94 -4.86
CA ALA A 331 5.64 -12.43 -3.50
C ALA A 331 6.11 -13.90 -3.51
N VAL A 332 5.50 -14.75 -4.34
CA VAL A 332 5.96 -16.14 -4.52
C VAL A 332 7.39 -16.21 -5.01
N LEU A 333 7.76 -15.41 -6.02
CA LEU A 333 9.13 -15.41 -6.55
C LEU A 333 10.14 -14.93 -5.50
N LEU A 334 9.83 -13.88 -4.74
CA LEU A 334 10.70 -13.41 -3.65
C LEU A 334 10.83 -14.43 -2.53
N TRP A 335 9.74 -15.10 -2.16
CA TRP A 335 9.78 -16.21 -1.22
C TRP A 335 10.68 -17.33 -1.75
N ALA A 336 10.47 -17.77 -3.00
CA ALA A 336 11.28 -18.81 -3.63
C ALA A 336 12.76 -18.44 -3.74
N LEU A 337 13.08 -17.16 -3.92
CA LEU A 337 14.45 -16.63 -3.98
C LEU A 337 15.10 -16.42 -2.59
N GLY A 338 14.41 -16.81 -1.52
CA GLY A 338 14.88 -16.64 -0.13
C GLY A 338 14.92 -15.18 0.33
N LYS A 339 14.16 -14.29 -0.32
CA LYS A 339 14.05 -12.87 0.04
C LYS A 339 12.88 -12.59 0.96
N LEU A 340 11.85 -13.44 0.92
CA LEU A 340 10.83 -13.51 1.97
C LEU A 340 11.00 -14.79 2.76
N ASP A 341 11.04 -14.66 4.08
CA ASP A 341 11.12 -15.81 5.00
C ASP A 341 9.88 -16.70 4.91
N THR A 342 8.71 -16.06 4.85
CA THR A 342 7.40 -16.71 4.78
C THR A 342 6.53 -16.01 3.75
N LEU A 343 5.81 -16.79 2.95
CA LEU A 343 4.75 -16.26 2.08
C LEU A 343 3.55 -15.83 2.96
N PRO A 344 2.84 -14.74 2.64
CA PRO A 344 1.59 -14.42 3.32
C PRO A 344 0.58 -15.57 3.23
N GLU A 345 -0.43 -15.59 4.09
CA GLU A 345 -1.47 -16.62 4.05
C GLU A 345 -2.37 -16.47 2.82
N PHE A 346 -3.04 -17.55 2.41
CA PHE A 346 -3.83 -17.59 1.17
C PHE A 346 -5.11 -16.74 1.19
N ASP A 347 -5.42 -16.13 2.32
CA ASP A 347 -6.49 -15.15 2.52
C ASP A 347 -5.98 -13.72 2.76
N THR A 348 -4.66 -13.53 2.75
CA THR A 348 -3.99 -12.26 3.03
C THR A 348 -3.28 -11.79 1.77
N ARG A 349 -3.65 -10.61 1.26
CA ARG A 349 -3.02 -10.04 0.06
C ARG A 349 -1.54 -9.71 0.33
N ALA A 350 -0.71 -9.92 -0.69
CA ALA A 350 0.67 -9.44 -0.69
C ALA A 350 0.71 -7.91 -0.79
N SER A 351 1.56 -7.28 0.01
CA SER A 351 1.75 -5.83 -0.03
C SER A 351 2.50 -5.40 -1.30
N HIS A 352 2.09 -4.28 -1.88
CA HIS A 352 2.82 -3.65 -2.99
C HIS A 352 4.19 -3.08 -2.55
N ASP A 353 4.45 -2.98 -1.25
CA ASP A 353 5.74 -2.54 -0.72
C ASP A 353 6.88 -3.53 -1.03
N LEU A 354 6.56 -4.79 -1.36
CA LEU A 354 7.50 -5.78 -1.90
C LEU A 354 8.26 -5.30 -3.15
N LEU A 355 7.75 -4.28 -3.83
CA LEU A 355 8.35 -3.67 -5.02
C LEU A 355 9.45 -2.66 -4.67
N LYS A 356 9.42 -2.10 -3.45
CA LYS A 356 10.32 -1.04 -2.97
C LYS A 356 11.68 -1.58 -2.51
N GLU A 357 11.78 -2.88 -2.23
CA GLU A 357 12.95 -3.49 -1.57
C GLU A 357 14.19 -3.71 -2.46
N PHE A 358 14.13 -3.44 -3.77
CA PHE A 358 15.25 -3.71 -4.68
C PHE A 358 15.76 -2.43 -5.37
N PRO A 359 16.91 -1.87 -4.93
CA PRO A 359 17.61 -0.78 -5.61
C PRO A 359 18.08 -1.20 -7.01
N GLN A 360 18.08 -0.26 -7.95
CA GLN A 360 18.56 -0.45 -9.33
C GLN A 360 20.01 -0.96 -9.36
N GLU A 361 20.86 -0.43 -8.48
CA GLU A 361 22.29 -0.77 -8.33
C GLU A 361 22.52 -2.18 -7.75
N ALA A 362 21.55 -2.72 -7.01
CA ALA A 362 21.61 -4.05 -6.41
C ALA A 362 21.11 -5.16 -7.36
N THR A 363 20.63 -4.80 -8.56
CA THR A 363 19.98 -5.76 -9.46
C THR A 363 20.98 -6.69 -10.13
N ASP A 364 22.16 -6.21 -10.54
CA ASP A 364 23.19 -7.08 -11.14
C ASP A 364 23.72 -8.11 -10.13
N GLU A 365 23.96 -7.68 -8.89
CA GLU A 365 24.35 -8.57 -7.80
C GLU A 365 23.22 -9.54 -7.47
N PHE A 366 21.98 -9.05 -7.35
CA PHE A 366 20.80 -9.88 -7.12
C PHE A 366 20.63 -10.98 -8.17
N LEU A 367 20.76 -10.65 -9.47
CA LEU A 367 20.67 -11.61 -10.56
C LEU A 367 21.84 -12.61 -10.56
N ALA A 368 23.03 -12.18 -10.13
CA ALA A 368 24.23 -13.02 -10.09
C ALA A 368 24.26 -13.99 -8.89
N THR A 369 23.73 -13.55 -7.74
CA THR A 369 23.76 -14.32 -6.48
C THR A 369 22.42 -14.98 -6.16
N ALA A 370 21.46 -14.99 -7.07
CA ALA A 370 20.14 -15.58 -6.88
C ALA A 370 20.26 -17.08 -6.54
N THR A 371 19.54 -17.50 -5.51
CA THR A 371 19.41 -18.90 -5.10
C THR A 371 17.94 -19.22 -4.91
N LEU A 372 17.53 -20.44 -5.24
CA LEU A 372 16.18 -20.91 -4.96
C LEU A 372 16.13 -21.73 -3.66
N ARG A 373 14.98 -21.70 -3.01
CA ARG A 373 14.62 -22.66 -1.96
C ARG A 373 14.69 -24.10 -2.50
N PRO A 374 14.89 -25.10 -1.63
CA PRO A 374 14.96 -26.49 -2.04
C PRO A 374 13.74 -26.93 -2.86
N PRO A 375 13.91 -27.77 -3.90
CA PRO A 375 12.81 -28.21 -4.76
C PRO A 375 11.62 -28.79 -4.00
N GLU A 376 11.87 -29.59 -2.96
CA GLU A 376 10.81 -30.16 -2.13
C GLU A 376 9.98 -29.10 -1.40
N GLU A 377 10.60 -27.99 -1.00
CA GLU A 377 9.89 -26.89 -0.34
C GLU A 377 9.00 -26.15 -1.34
N LEU A 378 9.50 -25.93 -2.56
CA LEU A 378 8.75 -25.30 -3.65
C LEU A 378 7.53 -26.15 -4.03
N GLU A 379 7.72 -27.46 -4.20
CA GLU A 379 6.64 -28.39 -4.55
C GLU A 379 5.59 -28.53 -3.45
N ARG A 380 6.00 -28.58 -2.17
CA ARG A 380 5.05 -28.55 -1.04
C ARG A 380 4.19 -27.28 -1.05
N MET A 381 4.80 -26.12 -1.26
CA MET A 381 4.05 -24.86 -1.33
C MET A 381 3.13 -24.82 -2.56
N ARG A 382 3.56 -25.37 -3.70
CA ARG A 382 2.73 -25.53 -4.91
C ARG A 382 1.49 -26.37 -4.64
N GLN A 383 1.63 -27.54 -4.01
CA GLN A 383 0.52 -28.42 -3.66
C GLN A 383 -0.49 -27.75 -2.71
N LEU A 384 0.02 -26.98 -1.74
CA LEU A 384 -0.83 -26.19 -0.86
C LEU A 384 -1.59 -25.10 -1.64
N ALA A 385 -0.90 -24.35 -2.50
CA ALA A 385 -1.53 -23.32 -3.34
C ALA A 385 -2.58 -23.91 -4.30
N GLU A 386 -2.29 -25.08 -4.89
CA GLU A 386 -3.22 -25.84 -5.72
C GLU A 386 -4.47 -26.22 -4.92
N SER A 387 -4.31 -26.74 -3.69
CA SER A 387 -5.42 -27.11 -2.83
C SER A 387 -6.34 -25.93 -2.48
N TRP A 388 -5.74 -24.76 -2.24
CA TRP A 388 -6.49 -23.53 -2.01
C TRP A 388 -7.23 -23.04 -3.28
N HIS A 389 -6.55 -23.04 -4.44
CA HIS A 389 -7.18 -22.65 -5.71
C HIS A 389 -8.31 -23.63 -6.10
N TRP A 390 -8.09 -24.92 -5.88
CA TRP A 390 -9.09 -25.97 -6.03
C TRP A 390 -10.32 -25.71 -5.16
N ARG A 391 -10.13 -25.29 -3.89
CA ARG A 391 -11.25 -24.95 -3.01
C ARG A 391 -12.07 -23.78 -3.54
N SER A 392 -11.42 -22.73 -4.05
CA SER A 392 -12.09 -21.60 -4.70
C SER A 392 -12.92 -22.03 -5.91
N ARG A 393 -12.35 -22.90 -6.77
CA ARG A 393 -13.04 -23.45 -7.95
C ARG A 393 -14.18 -24.39 -7.58
N THR A 394 -14.02 -25.19 -6.54
CA THR A 394 -15.09 -26.05 -6.00
C THR A 394 -16.30 -25.22 -5.57
N ARG A 395 -16.09 -24.09 -4.88
CA ARG A 395 -17.19 -23.17 -4.56
C ARG A 395 -17.86 -22.61 -5.83
N GLN A 396 -17.07 -22.23 -6.83
CA GLN A 396 -17.62 -21.76 -8.11
C GLN A 396 -18.53 -22.81 -8.75
N MET A 397 -18.11 -24.08 -8.79
CA MET A 397 -18.89 -25.20 -9.33
C MET A 397 -20.20 -25.40 -8.56
N GLN A 398 -20.14 -25.33 -7.22
CA GLN A 398 -21.32 -25.43 -6.36
C GLN A 398 -22.31 -24.28 -6.61
N GLU A 399 -21.84 -23.05 -6.69
CA GLU A 399 -22.67 -21.86 -6.94
C GLU A 399 -23.26 -21.83 -8.35
N SER A 400 -22.55 -22.38 -9.35
CA SER A 400 -23.06 -22.54 -10.70
C SER A 400 -24.03 -23.72 -10.86
N GLY A 401 -24.25 -24.51 -9.81
CA GLY A 401 -25.13 -25.68 -9.82
C GLY A 401 -24.58 -26.85 -10.65
N GLU A 402 -23.26 -26.93 -10.81
CA GLU A 402 -22.62 -28.06 -11.49
C GLU A 402 -22.81 -29.34 -10.66
N ALA A 403 -23.12 -30.45 -11.34
CA ALA A 403 -23.31 -31.72 -10.65
C ALA A 403 -21.97 -32.24 -10.12
N PHE A 404 -21.97 -32.77 -8.90
CA PHE A 404 -20.79 -33.46 -8.36
C PHE A 404 -20.45 -34.68 -9.24
N PRO A 405 -19.20 -34.81 -9.73
CA PRO A 405 -18.80 -35.92 -10.61
C PRO A 405 -18.61 -37.22 -9.82
N ALA A 406 -19.71 -37.73 -9.25
CA ALA A 406 -19.69 -38.98 -8.50
C ALA A 406 -19.23 -40.15 -9.39
N ASN A 407 -18.33 -40.96 -8.86
CA ASN A 407 -17.91 -42.22 -9.47
C ASN A 407 -17.78 -43.30 -8.39
N GLU A 408 -17.75 -44.58 -8.81
CA GLU A 408 -17.73 -45.71 -7.87
C GLU A 408 -16.54 -45.65 -6.90
N ALA A 409 -15.38 -45.15 -7.32
CA ALA A 409 -14.21 -45.01 -6.47
C ALA A 409 -14.45 -44.01 -5.34
N LEU A 410 -14.97 -42.81 -5.65
CA LEU A 410 -15.29 -41.77 -4.66
C LEU A 410 -16.41 -42.21 -3.71
N THR A 411 -17.47 -42.82 -4.25
CA THR A 411 -18.59 -43.31 -3.43
C THR A 411 -18.15 -44.43 -2.49
N SER A 412 -17.23 -45.31 -2.92
CA SER A 412 -16.72 -46.42 -2.09
C SER A 412 -15.95 -45.94 -0.84
N ILE A 413 -15.39 -44.73 -0.88
CA ILE A 413 -14.71 -44.09 0.25
C ILE A 413 -15.60 -43.06 0.98
N GLY A 414 -16.90 -43.01 0.67
CA GLY A 414 -17.87 -42.15 1.35
C GLY A 414 -17.95 -40.72 0.83
N VAL A 415 -17.35 -40.41 -0.31
CA VAL A 415 -17.42 -39.08 -0.96
C VAL A 415 -18.60 -39.05 -1.93
N ASN A 416 -19.65 -38.30 -1.60
CA ASN A 416 -20.89 -38.22 -2.40
C ASN A 416 -21.25 -36.81 -2.85
N SER A 417 -20.49 -35.80 -2.41
CA SER A 417 -20.76 -34.39 -2.67
C SER A 417 -19.49 -33.56 -2.66
N TYR A 418 -19.57 -32.33 -3.18
CA TYR A 418 -18.51 -31.33 -3.02
C TYR A 418 -18.17 -31.07 -1.55
N ALA A 419 -19.18 -31.05 -0.67
CA ALA A 419 -18.96 -30.87 0.76
C ALA A 419 -18.15 -32.02 1.38
N ASP A 420 -18.35 -33.26 0.93
CA ASP A 420 -17.59 -34.41 1.42
C ASP A 420 -16.11 -34.34 1.02
N VAL A 421 -15.82 -34.01 -0.24
CA VAL A 421 -14.43 -33.92 -0.70
C VAL A 421 -13.73 -32.71 -0.08
N VAL A 422 -14.42 -31.59 0.12
CA VAL A 422 -13.89 -30.42 0.85
C VAL A 422 -13.55 -30.79 2.29
N ARG A 423 -14.49 -31.42 3.02
CA ARG A 423 -14.27 -31.88 4.39
C ARG A 423 -13.09 -32.82 4.50
N MET A 424 -13.05 -33.86 3.66
CA MET A 424 -11.94 -34.82 3.68
C MET A 424 -10.59 -34.17 3.37
N SER A 425 -10.55 -33.24 2.40
CA SER A 425 -9.32 -32.54 2.02
C SER A 425 -8.85 -31.59 3.12
N ALA A 426 -9.77 -30.80 3.71
CA ALA A 426 -9.46 -29.86 4.78
C ALA A 426 -8.88 -30.57 6.01
N HIS A 427 -9.52 -31.66 6.46
CA HIS A 427 -9.02 -32.45 7.59
C HIS A 427 -7.69 -33.12 7.28
N ARG A 428 -7.51 -33.70 6.08
CA ARG A 428 -6.24 -34.32 5.68
C ARG A 428 -5.09 -33.31 5.68
N LEU A 429 -5.29 -32.13 5.11
CA LEU A 429 -4.27 -31.09 5.07
C LEU A 429 -3.97 -30.53 6.47
N HIS A 430 -4.98 -30.45 7.35
CA HIS A 430 -4.77 -30.04 8.74
C HIS A 430 -4.01 -31.09 9.55
N GLU A 431 -4.34 -32.37 9.40
CA GLU A 431 -3.61 -33.49 10.03
C GLU A 431 -2.16 -33.57 9.56
N ALA A 432 -1.89 -33.20 8.30
CA ALA A 432 -0.54 -33.07 7.74
C ALA A 432 0.21 -31.81 8.22
N GLY A 433 -0.47 -30.89 8.92
CA GLY A 433 0.11 -29.62 9.39
C GLY A 433 0.22 -28.54 8.31
N GLU A 434 -0.39 -28.73 7.15
CA GLU A 434 -0.36 -27.78 6.02
C GLU A 434 -1.43 -26.69 6.17
N LEU A 435 -2.63 -27.06 6.64
CA LEU A 435 -3.65 -26.09 7.05
C LEU A 435 -3.55 -25.80 8.54
N LYS A 436 -3.46 -24.52 8.90
CA LYS A 436 -3.39 -24.07 10.29
C LYS A 436 -4.66 -24.38 11.08
N GLN A 437 -5.82 -24.24 10.42
CA GLN A 437 -7.12 -24.38 11.05
C GLN A 437 -8.16 -24.93 10.05
N VAL A 438 -9.10 -25.70 10.58
CA VAL A 438 -10.35 -26.10 9.92
C VAL A 438 -11.51 -25.48 10.70
N ILE A 439 -12.43 -24.80 10.00
CA ILE A 439 -13.65 -24.22 10.59
C ILE A 439 -14.84 -24.80 9.84
N ASP A 440 -15.80 -25.36 10.57
CA ASP A 440 -17.02 -25.99 10.04
C ASP A 440 -16.74 -27.00 8.91
N ASP A 441 -15.77 -27.90 9.13
CA ASP A 441 -15.36 -28.92 8.15
C ASP A 441 -14.82 -28.35 6.82
N ASP A 442 -14.31 -27.12 6.80
CA ASP A 442 -13.79 -26.45 5.61
C ASP A 442 -12.47 -25.72 5.90
N PHE A 443 -11.82 -25.24 4.83
CA PHE A 443 -10.67 -24.34 4.89
C PHE A 443 -11.05 -23.09 5.70
N ALA A 444 -10.19 -22.69 6.64
CA ALA A 444 -10.39 -21.47 7.41
C ALA A 444 -9.77 -20.27 6.66
N ALA A 445 -10.59 -19.29 6.29
CA ALA A 445 -10.14 -18.05 5.65
C ALA A 445 -10.83 -16.86 6.32
N MET A 446 -10.09 -15.79 6.60
CA MET A 446 -10.59 -14.56 7.24
C MET A 446 -11.33 -14.86 8.57
N GLY A 447 -10.83 -15.83 9.34
CA GLY A 447 -11.39 -16.25 10.62
C GLY A 447 -12.72 -17.02 10.55
N LYS A 448 -13.14 -17.47 9.36
CA LYS A 448 -14.39 -18.22 9.14
C LYS A 448 -14.21 -19.37 8.15
N SER A 449 -15.24 -20.21 8.00
CA SER A 449 -15.21 -21.28 6.99
C SER A 449 -15.25 -20.70 5.58
N TYR A 450 -14.52 -21.28 4.63
CA TYR A 450 -14.45 -20.82 3.25
C TYR A 450 -15.83 -20.71 2.60
N GLN A 451 -16.73 -21.65 2.92
CA GLN A 451 -18.13 -21.64 2.50
C GLN A 451 -18.91 -20.40 2.96
N SER A 452 -18.51 -19.78 4.08
CA SER A 452 -19.19 -18.62 4.68
C SER A 452 -18.66 -17.25 4.23
N LEU A 453 -17.61 -17.22 3.39
CA LEU A 453 -17.13 -15.95 2.81
C LEU A 453 -18.23 -15.31 1.96
N ASP A 454 -18.35 -13.99 2.00
CA ASP A 454 -19.19 -13.27 1.05
C ASP A 454 -18.56 -13.24 -0.35
N ALA A 455 -19.22 -12.59 -1.31
CA ALA A 455 -18.77 -12.56 -2.69
C ALA A 455 -17.47 -11.77 -2.89
N GLU A 456 -17.24 -10.72 -2.10
CA GLU A 456 -16.05 -9.88 -2.19
C GLU A 456 -14.85 -10.60 -1.57
N GLU A 457 -15.02 -11.10 -0.35
CA GLU A 457 -14.02 -11.90 0.36
C GLU A 457 -13.61 -13.12 -0.48
N TRP A 458 -14.58 -13.85 -1.05
CA TRP A 458 -14.28 -14.97 -1.92
C TRP A 458 -13.50 -14.56 -3.17
N ALA A 459 -13.86 -13.43 -3.81
CA ALA A 459 -13.14 -12.93 -4.98
C ALA A 459 -11.70 -12.58 -4.63
N VAL A 460 -11.45 -12.00 -3.45
CA VAL A 460 -10.09 -11.71 -2.95
C VAL A 460 -9.29 -13.00 -2.77
N VAL A 461 -9.79 -13.95 -1.97
CA VAL A 461 -9.09 -15.21 -1.68
C VAL A 461 -8.83 -16.01 -2.97
N ARG A 462 -9.81 -16.03 -3.88
CA ARG A 462 -9.66 -16.68 -5.19
C ARG A 462 -8.53 -16.04 -6.02
N SER A 463 -8.46 -14.73 -6.10
CA SER A 463 -7.38 -14.06 -6.85
C SER A 463 -6.01 -14.32 -6.26
N ILE A 464 -5.88 -14.27 -4.92
CA ILE A 464 -4.64 -14.61 -4.21
C ILE A 464 -4.17 -16.02 -4.56
N THR A 465 -5.06 -16.99 -4.39
CA THR A 465 -4.73 -18.41 -4.57
C THR A 465 -4.41 -18.75 -6.02
N MET A 466 -5.15 -18.18 -6.97
CA MET A 466 -4.89 -18.34 -8.41
C MET A 466 -3.52 -17.80 -8.82
N GLU A 467 -3.17 -16.57 -8.42
CA GLU A 467 -1.88 -15.96 -8.78
C GLU A 467 -0.69 -16.68 -8.12
N ARG A 468 -0.85 -17.12 -6.87
CA ARG A 468 0.22 -17.88 -6.20
C ARG A 468 0.41 -19.26 -6.80
N HIS A 469 -0.68 -19.97 -7.07
CA HIS A 469 -0.63 -21.27 -7.75
C HIS A 469 0.00 -21.12 -9.14
N PHE A 470 -0.36 -20.08 -9.89
CA PHE A 470 0.26 -19.76 -11.18
C PHE A 470 1.79 -19.62 -11.08
N ALA A 471 2.29 -18.76 -10.18
CA ALA A 471 3.73 -18.55 -10.04
C ALA A 471 4.46 -19.81 -9.55
N LEU A 472 3.85 -20.60 -8.65
CA LEU A 472 4.42 -21.86 -8.15
C LEU A 472 4.45 -22.94 -9.22
N ASN A 473 3.45 -23.04 -10.09
CA ASN A 473 3.47 -23.95 -11.23
C ASN A 473 4.60 -23.61 -12.20
N TRP A 474 4.83 -22.32 -12.47
CA TRP A 474 5.96 -21.90 -13.28
C TRP A 474 7.29 -22.26 -12.61
N LEU A 475 7.45 -21.95 -11.31
CA LEU A 475 8.66 -22.26 -10.54
C LEU A 475 8.97 -23.75 -10.43
N CYS A 476 7.94 -24.58 -10.36
CA CYS A 476 8.11 -26.03 -10.33
C CYS A 476 8.26 -26.60 -11.74
N GLY A 477 8.18 -25.80 -12.82
CA GLY A 477 8.43 -26.24 -14.20
C GLY A 477 7.23 -26.92 -14.89
N TYR A 478 6.01 -26.67 -14.41
CA TYR A 478 4.76 -27.08 -15.10
C TYR A 478 4.46 -26.24 -16.34
N SER A 479 5.18 -25.13 -16.55
CA SER A 479 5.05 -24.34 -17.76
C SER A 479 5.82 -24.97 -18.94
N THR A 480 5.12 -25.13 -20.07
CA THR A 480 5.73 -25.57 -21.33
C THR A 480 6.83 -24.62 -21.77
N ASP A 481 8.01 -25.15 -22.07
CA ASP A 481 9.19 -24.38 -22.53
C ASP A 481 9.59 -23.22 -21.60
N ASN A 482 9.23 -23.30 -20.31
CA ASN A 482 9.44 -22.25 -19.32
C ASN A 482 8.76 -20.90 -19.68
N ASP A 483 7.68 -20.95 -20.48
CA ASP A 483 6.92 -19.77 -20.92
C ASP A 483 5.94 -19.30 -19.84
N TRP A 484 6.24 -18.14 -19.24
CA TRP A 484 5.40 -17.53 -18.20
C TRP A 484 3.92 -17.45 -18.60
N ASP A 485 3.60 -16.97 -19.81
CA ASP A 485 2.22 -16.74 -20.24
C ASP A 485 1.42 -18.03 -20.47
N SER A 486 2.11 -19.16 -20.62
CA SER A 486 1.55 -20.49 -20.87
C SER A 486 1.47 -21.36 -19.62
N THR A 487 1.70 -20.79 -18.43
CA THR A 487 1.67 -21.55 -17.18
C THR A 487 0.25 -22.03 -16.85
N PRO A 488 0.05 -23.35 -16.66
CA PRO A 488 -1.26 -23.91 -16.36
C PRO A 488 -1.69 -23.60 -14.93
N THR A 489 -3.01 -23.56 -14.70
CA THR A 489 -3.62 -23.41 -13.37
C THR A 489 -4.91 -24.23 -13.26
N ASP A 490 -5.00 -25.32 -14.02
CA ASP A 490 -6.03 -26.34 -13.82
C ASP A 490 -5.86 -27.00 -12.44
N THR A 491 -6.99 -27.36 -11.86
CA THR A 491 -7.15 -27.96 -10.53
C THR A 491 -8.38 -28.85 -10.53
#